data_AF-A0A328HJK0-F1
#
_entry.id   AF-A0A328HJK0-F1
#
_cell.length_a   1.000
_cell.length_b   1.000
_cell.length_c   1.000
_cell.angle_alpha   90.00
_cell.angle_beta   90.00
_cell.angle_gamma   90.00
#
_symmetry.space_group_name_H-M   'P 1'
#
loop_
_entity.id
_entity.type
_entity.pdbx_description
1 polymer ?
#
loop_
_entity_poly.entity_id
_entity_poly.type
_entity_poly.pdbx_seq_one_letter_code
_entity_poly.pdbx_strand_id
1 'polypeptide(L)'
;MLETARNTRTDSRRDLVTELLGLWLLLAVFLDGWAHINLPSLETFFTPWHAALYSGMLATAAWTAVVIWRNRTPGQPLLQAAPPGYRGTAVGVVLFGLAGGLDLLWHELLGIEVSLDALVSPTHLLLGFSLFLILGTAVRSARASGHSTTKHSAAGHPADLAWTPAAMFAVVLMTGLGAFFLVYASIFVRPGPTAEFTPLPVGTPGRIQAEMPVIITLMSYLLTTALIVAPFLFTLSSARRPTRGIVTLLVVAAAWLPVVMIGLRPYSIAGAAGATVAAVVVDLLLTRVPEVWLTRRLPAVTAGIAALLWTGQLVAFAVTDAIRWPVSLWLGAVVLSAAVAGGLALLSSWGARPVPDATYQGGGTARTGQPL
;
A
#
# COMPACT_ATOMS: atom_id res chain seq x y z
N MET A 1 12.02 30.34 33.09
CA MET A 1 11.41 29.64 31.95
C MET A 1 12.47 28.78 31.31
N LEU A 2 12.47 27.48 31.61
CA LEU A 2 13.40 26.53 31.00
C LEU A 2 12.93 26.27 29.57
N GLU A 3 13.74 26.71 28.63
CA GLU A 3 13.61 26.41 27.21
C GLU A 3 13.82 24.89 27.04
N THR A 4 12.72 24.13 27.18
CA THR A 4 12.67 22.71 26.92
C THR A 4 12.78 22.52 25.42
N ALA A 5 14.02 22.47 24.93
CA ALA A 5 14.33 22.08 23.57
C ALA A 5 13.68 20.73 23.30
N ARG A 6 12.54 20.77 22.60
CA ARG A 6 11.74 19.62 22.16
C ARG A 6 12.55 18.78 21.18
N ASN A 7 13.44 17.94 21.68
CA ASN A 7 14.04 16.85 20.92
C ASN A 7 13.04 15.69 20.80
N THR A 8 11.88 15.96 20.21
CA THR A 8 10.79 14.99 19.97
C THR A 8 10.76 14.50 18.52
N ARG A 9 11.79 14.78 17.72
CA ARG A 9 11.84 14.48 16.29
C ARG A 9 12.92 13.45 16.01
N THR A 10 12.58 12.39 15.30
CA THR A 10 13.56 11.50 14.67
C THR A 10 14.05 12.13 13.37
N ASP A 11 15.30 11.84 13.01
CA ASP A 11 15.83 12.24 11.72
C ASP A 11 15.42 11.24 10.62
N SER A 12 15.52 11.65 9.37
CA SER A 12 15.15 10.79 8.23
C SER A 12 16.01 9.52 8.13
N ARG A 13 17.20 9.50 8.76
CA ARG A 13 18.08 8.33 8.78
C ARG A 13 17.49 7.24 9.67
N ARG A 14 17.02 7.59 10.87
CA ARG A 14 16.38 6.63 11.78
C ARG A 14 15.12 6.04 11.17
N ASP A 15 14.31 6.89 10.53
CA ASP A 15 13.10 6.45 9.83
C ASP A 15 13.47 5.45 8.72
N LEU A 16 14.49 5.74 7.89
CA LEU A 16 14.96 4.82 6.84
C LEU A 16 15.45 3.48 7.42
N VAL A 17 16.21 3.49 8.51
CA VAL A 17 16.64 2.24 9.17
C VAL A 17 15.44 1.42 9.62
N THR A 18 14.41 2.06 10.18
CA THR A 18 13.18 1.36 10.56
C THR A 18 12.48 0.76 9.35
N GLU A 19 12.39 1.47 8.23
CA GLU A 19 11.75 0.93 7.02
C GLU A 19 12.58 -0.17 6.35
N LEU A 20 13.92 -0.16 6.47
CA LEU A 20 14.76 -1.28 6.02
C LEU A 20 14.55 -2.54 6.87
N LEU A 21 14.36 -2.38 8.18
CA LEU A 21 13.95 -3.48 9.07
C LEU A 21 12.52 -3.95 8.75
N GLY A 22 11.63 -3.02 8.39
CA GLY A 22 10.31 -3.32 7.86
C GLY A 22 10.35 -4.12 6.56
N LEU A 23 11.26 -3.78 5.63
CA LEU A 23 11.50 -4.55 4.42
C LEU A 23 11.94 -5.97 4.76
N TRP A 24 12.88 -6.15 5.70
CA TRP A 24 13.27 -7.49 6.16
C TRP A 24 12.05 -8.27 6.63
N LEU A 25 11.27 -7.72 7.57
CA LEU A 25 10.05 -8.38 8.07
C LEU A 25 9.09 -8.75 6.94
N LEU A 26 8.83 -7.83 6.00
CA LEU A 26 7.95 -8.09 4.87
C LEU A 26 8.48 -9.22 3.98
N LEU A 27 9.76 -9.20 3.63
CA LEU A 27 10.38 -10.25 2.82
C LEU A 27 10.37 -11.60 3.56
N ALA A 28 10.56 -11.61 4.88
CA ALA A 28 10.48 -12.83 5.69
C ALA A 28 9.07 -13.43 5.67
N VAL A 29 8.01 -12.60 5.75
CA VAL A 29 6.61 -13.04 5.63
C VAL A 29 6.33 -13.63 4.23
N PHE A 30 6.80 -13.00 3.15
CA PHE A 30 6.66 -13.56 1.80
C PHE A 30 7.47 -14.85 1.59
N LEU A 31 8.66 -14.93 2.20
CA LEU A 31 9.52 -16.10 2.17
C LEU A 31 8.86 -17.28 2.90
N ASP A 32 8.19 -17.02 4.03
CA ASP A 32 7.40 -18.00 4.76
C ASP A 32 6.16 -18.46 3.98
N GLY A 33 5.39 -17.52 3.40
CA GLY A 33 4.28 -17.84 2.51
C GLY A 33 4.71 -18.65 1.28
N TRP A 34 5.92 -18.40 0.75
CA TRP A 34 6.51 -19.22 -0.31
C TRP A 34 6.74 -20.66 0.16
N ALA A 35 7.25 -20.87 1.37
CA ALA A 35 7.49 -22.21 1.92
C ALA A 35 6.19 -22.99 2.04
N HIS A 36 5.14 -22.37 2.59
CA HIS A 36 3.81 -22.97 2.72
C HIS A 36 3.16 -23.36 1.39
N ILE A 37 3.52 -22.70 0.28
CA ILE A 37 2.97 -22.99 -1.04
C ILE A 37 3.79 -24.04 -1.80
N ASN A 38 5.12 -24.01 -1.65
CA ASN A 38 6.03 -24.72 -2.55
C ASN A 38 6.71 -25.93 -1.91
N LEU A 39 6.66 -26.07 -0.59
CA LEU A 39 7.26 -27.19 0.13
C LEU A 39 6.18 -28.10 0.75
N PRO A 40 6.38 -29.42 0.71
CA PRO A 40 5.47 -30.34 1.39
C PRO A 40 5.69 -30.30 2.92
N SER A 41 4.60 -30.45 3.67
CA SER A 41 4.59 -30.82 5.10
C SER A 41 5.50 -29.98 6.02
N LEU A 42 5.14 -28.71 6.23
CA LEU A 42 5.66 -27.91 7.35
C LEU A 42 4.93 -28.31 8.65
N GLU A 43 5.31 -29.42 9.27
CA GLU A 43 4.62 -29.96 10.45
C GLU A 43 5.08 -29.36 11.79
N THR A 44 5.93 -28.34 11.76
CA THR A 44 6.45 -27.69 12.98
C THR A 44 6.34 -26.18 12.88
N PHE A 45 6.07 -25.54 14.03
CA PHE A 45 6.07 -24.08 14.13
C PHE A 45 7.48 -23.50 13.97
N PHE A 46 8.51 -24.19 14.44
CA PHE A 46 9.89 -23.72 14.30
C PHE A 46 10.48 -24.18 12.96
N THR A 47 10.50 -23.26 12.00
CA THR A 47 11.07 -23.48 10.66
C THR A 47 12.16 -22.44 10.35
N PRO A 48 13.06 -22.70 9.39
CA PRO A 48 14.02 -21.69 8.94
C PRO A 48 13.37 -20.38 8.46
N TRP A 49 12.18 -20.45 7.87
CA TRP A 49 11.43 -19.30 7.38
C TRP A 49 10.88 -18.45 8.54
N HIS A 50 10.29 -19.10 9.56
CA HIS A 50 9.95 -18.44 10.81
C HIS A 50 11.16 -17.84 11.52
N ALA A 51 12.32 -18.51 11.50
CA ALA A 51 13.55 -17.95 12.08
C ALA A 51 13.98 -16.65 11.39
N ALA A 52 13.78 -16.51 10.08
CA ALA A 52 14.02 -15.25 9.36
C ALA A 52 13.08 -14.13 9.82
N LEU A 53 11.81 -14.46 10.10
CA LEU A 53 10.83 -13.52 10.65
C LEU A 53 11.17 -13.12 12.09
N TYR A 54 11.48 -14.09 12.95
CA TYR A 54 11.83 -13.85 14.36
C TYR A 54 13.08 -13.00 14.51
N SER A 55 14.11 -13.25 13.70
CA SER A 55 15.34 -12.47 13.71
C SER A 55 15.12 -11.03 13.25
N GLY A 56 14.32 -10.82 12.18
CA GLY A 56 13.90 -9.48 11.77
C GLY A 56 13.09 -8.75 12.84
N MET A 57 12.23 -9.48 13.56
CA MET A 57 11.43 -8.90 14.65
C MET A 57 12.30 -8.53 15.84
N LEU A 58 13.23 -9.39 16.24
CA LEU A 58 14.20 -9.11 17.30
C LEU A 58 15.05 -7.89 16.96
N ALA A 59 15.55 -7.79 15.72
CA ALA A 59 16.31 -6.63 15.25
C ALA A 59 15.48 -5.34 15.31
N THR A 60 14.21 -5.41 14.89
CA THR A 60 13.27 -4.28 14.94
C THR A 60 12.96 -3.85 16.37
N ALA A 61 12.76 -4.81 17.28
CA ALA A 61 12.51 -4.55 18.69
C ALA A 61 13.73 -3.89 19.36
N ALA A 62 14.93 -4.42 19.13
CA ALA A 62 16.18 -3.88 19.63
C ALA A 62 16.43 -2.46 19.09
N TRP A 63 16.23 -2.24 17.79
CA TRP A 63 16.35 -0.92 17.17
C TRP A 63 15.36 0.08 17.76
N THR A 64 14.09 -0.31 17.90
CA THR A 64 13.05 0.53 18.49
C THR A 64 13.41 0.90 19.93
N ALA A 65 13.89 -0.05 20.73
CA ALA A 65 14.36 0.20 22.09
C ALA A 65 15.54 1.20 22.11
N VAL A 66 16.51 1.07 21.19
CA VAL A 66 17.63 2.01 21.05
C VAL A 66 17.15 3.41 20.69
N VAL A 67 16.19 3.55 19.77
CA VAL A 67 15.62 4.85 19.38
C VAL A 67 14.91 5.49 20.59
N ILE A 68 14.08 4.75 21.30
CA ILE A 68 13.37 5.23 22.50
C ILE A 68 14.38 5.64 23.58
N TRP A 69 15.37 4.80 23.86
CA TRP A 69 16.41 5.05 24.86
C TRP A 69 17.20 6.32 24.55
N ARG A 70 17.64 6.50 23.30
CA ARG A 70 18.38 7.69 22.85
C ARG A 70 17.53 8.95 22.79
N ASN A 71 16.20 8.82 22.73
CA ASN A 71 15.28 9.96 22.72
C ASN A 71 14.85 10.40 24.13
N ARG A 72 15.19 9.61 25.16
CA ARG A 72 14.81 9.86 26.54
C ARG A 72 15.61 11.00 27.16
N THR A 73 14.95 11.90 27.88
CA THR A 73 15.63 12.86 28.77
C THR A 73 15.82 12.26 30.18
N PRO A 74 16.86 12.65 30.94
CA PRO A 74 17.03 12.21 32.32
C PRO A 74 15.74 12.40 33.15
N GLY A 75 15.34 11.36 33.89
CA GLY A 75 14.10 11.35 34.69
C GLY A 75 12.80 11.06 33.92
N GLN A 76 12.82 10.96 32.59
CA GLN A 76 11.62 10.67 31.80
C GLN A 76 11.30 9.15 31.79
N PRO A 77 10.02 8.75 31.98
CA PRO A 77 9.58 7.37 31.78
C PRO A 77 9.76 6.90 30.33
N LEU A 78 10.16 5.63 30.13
CA LEU A 78 10.41 5.07 28.79
C LEU A 78 9.19 5.11 27.87
N LEU A 79 7.99 4.85 28.41
CA LEU A 79 6.73 4.94 27.64
C LEU A 79 6.50 6.33 27.04
N GLN A 80 7.01 7.38 27.68
CA GLN A 80 6.86 8.77 27.23
C GLN A 80 8.01 9.21 26.32
N ALA A 81 9.11 8.46 26.29
CA ALA A 81 10.30 8.76 25.50
C ALA A 81 10.14 8.37 24.01
N ALA A 82 9.10 7.62 23.65
CA ALA A 82 8.87 7.21 22.27
C ALA A 82 8.54 8.40 21.35
N PRO A 83 9.33 8.65 20.29
CA PRO A 83 9.02 9.68 19.29
C PRO A 83 7.64 9.45 18.67
N PRO A 84 6.91 10.51 18.26
CA PRO A 84 5.56 10.38 17.73
C PRO A 84 5.41 9.36 16.58
N GLY A 85 6.38 9.28 15.66
CA GLY A 85 6.37 8.30 14.57
C GLY A 85 6.49 6.84 15.05
N TYR A 86 7.23 6.62 16.14
CA TYR A 86 7.62 5.32 16.67
C TYR A 86 6.62 4.74 17.68
N ARG A 87 5.63 5.53 18.13
CA ARG A 87 4.61 5.04 19.08
C ARG A 87 3.86 3.83 18.52
N GLY A 88 3.46 3.90 17.24
CA GLY A 88 2.81 2.77 16.56
C GLY A 88 3.74 1.57 16.42
N THR A 89 5.04 1.79 16.18
CA THR A 89 6.06 0.74 16.08
C THR A 89 6.23 0.02 17.41
N ALA A 90 6.31 0.75 18.52
CA ALA A 90 6.42 0.17 19.86
C ALA A 90 5.20 -0.69 20.20
N VAL A 91 3.99 -0.19 19.89
CA VAL A 91 2.75 -0.97 20.04
C VAL A 91 2.78 -2.20 19.13
N GLY A 92 3.17 -2.05 17.87
CA GLY A 92 3.27 -3.15 16.91
C GLY A 92 4.26 -4.23 17.37
N VAL A 93 5.43 -3.88 17.90
CA VAL A 93 6.40 -4.84 18.46
C VAL A 93 5.79 -5.65 19.60
N VAL A 94 5.10 -4.99 20.53
CA VAL A 94 4.45 -5.68 21.66
C VAL A 94 3.32 -6.59 21.18
N LEU A 95 2.45 -6.08 20.32
CA LEU A 95 1.35 -6.86 19.75
C LEU A 95 1.85 -8.04 18.94
N PHE A 96 2.93 -7.89 18.18
CA PHE A 96 3.52 -8.98 17.41
C PHE A 96 4.03 -10.10 18.31
N GLY A 97 4.71 -9.76 19.42
CA GLY A 97 5.18 -10.75 20.39
C GLY A 97 4.02 -11.51 21.06
N LEU A 98 2.96 -10.80 21.44
CA LEU A 98 1.76 -11.42 22.00
C LEU A 98 1.04 -12.30 20.96
N ALA A 99 0.86 -11.78 19.74
CA ALA A 99 0.21 -12.48 18.65
C ALA A 99 0.98 -13.74 18.26
N GLY A 100 2.32 -13.70 18.18
CA GLY A 100 3.14 -14.88 17.88
C GLY A 100 3.08 -15.94 18.98
N GLY A 101 2.96 -15.54 20.25
CA GLY A 101 2.71 -16.49 21.34
C GLY A 101 1.32 -17.13 21.28
N LEU A 102 0.30 -16.33 20.91
CA LEU A 102 -1.05 -16.84 20.68
C LEU A 102 -1.12 -17.75 19.45
N ASP A 103 -0.36 -17.44 18.40
CA ASP A 103 -0.25 -18.21 17.17
C ASP A 103 0.39 -19.59 17.44
N LEU A 104 1.49 -19.63 18.20
CA LEU A 104 2.08 -20.87 18.67
C LEU A 104 1.05 -21.71 19.45
N LEU A 105 0.35 -21.10 20.41
CA LEU A 105 -0.67 -21.80 21.21
C LEU A 105 -1.83 -22.29 20.33
N TRP A 106 -2.23 -21.49 19.34
CA TRP A 106 -3.26 -21.87 18.37
C TRP A 106 -2.86 -23.12 17.61
N HIS A 107 -1.63 -23.17 17.11
CA HIS A 107 -1.10 -24.34 16.41
C HIS A 107 -0.98 -25.58 17.32
N GLU A 108 -0.65 -25.42 18.60
CA GLU A 108 -0.59 -26.53 19.56
C GLU A 108 -1.99 -27.09 19.89
N LEU A 109 -3.01 -26.24 19.96
CA LEU A 109 -4.37 -26.64 20.38
C LEU A 109 -5.26 -27.09 19.21
N LEU A 110 -5.16 -26.44 18.06
CA LEU A 110 -6.06 -26.62 16.91
C LEU A 110 -5.37 -27.22 15.69
N GLY A 111 -4.04 -27.38 15.75
CA GLY A 111 -3.22 -27.84 14.63
C GLY A 111 -2.77 -26.71 13.71
N ILE A 112 -1.95 -27.05 12.73
CA ILE A 112 -1.43 -26.10 11.74
C ILE A 112 -2.46 -25.93 10.63
N GLU A 113 -2.99 -24.72 10.47
CA GLU A 113 -3.92 -24.41 9.39
C GLU A 113 -3.25 -24.54 8.03
N VAL A 114 -4.02 -25.00 7.03
CA VAL A 114 -3.53 -25.21 5.67
C VAL A 114 -4.22 -24.23 4.73
N SER A 115 -3.46 -23.66 3.79
CA SER A 115 -3.99 -22.83 2.71
C SER A 115 -4.63 -21.52 3.22
N LEU A 116 -5.85 -21.19 2.78
CA LEU A 116 -6.53 -19.93 3.09
C LEU A 116 -6.81 -19.73 4.57
N ASP A 117 -7.00 -20.84 5.31
CA ASP A 117 -7.37 -20.80 6.72
C ASP A 117 -6.27 -20.16 7.57
N ALA A 118 -5.00 -20.47 7.28
CA ALA A 118 -3.85 -19.85 7.92
C ALA A 118 -3.83 -18.32 7.72
N LEU A 119 -4.10 -17.84 6.51
CA LEU A 119 -3.99 -16.41 6.21
C LEU A 119 -5.06 -15.55 6.91
N VAL A 120 -6.24 -16.13 7.17
CA VAL A 120 -7.38 -15.42 7.76
C VAL A 120 -7.57 -15.74 9.24
N SER A 121 -6.71 -16.57 9.83
CA SER A 121 -6.83 -16.92 11.24
C SER A 121 -6.64 -15.69 12.13
N PRO A 122 -7.31 -15.61 13.29
CA PRO A 122 -7.27 -14.42 14.14
C PRO A 122 -5.86 -14.00 14.55
N THR A 123 -4.96 -14.96 14.78
CA THR A 123 -3.56 -14.73 15.18
C THR A 123 -2.75 -14.14 14.02
N HIS A 124 -2.89 -14.67 12.81
CA HIS A 124 -2.25 -14.14 11.60
C HIS A 124 -2.72 -12.73 11.27
N LEU A 125 -4.02 -12.43 11.43
CA LEU A 125 -4.55 -11.08 11.24
C LEU A 125 -3.99 -10.10 12.27
N LEU A 126 -3.81 -10.52 13.53
CA LEU A 126 -3.19 -9.69 14.57
C LEU A 126 -1.69 -9.47 14.30
N LEU A 127 -0.96 -10.49 13.83
CA LEU A 127 0.43 -10.37 13.37
C LEU A 127 0.53 -9.37 12.19
N GLY A 128 -0.37 -9.50 11.21
CA GLY A 128 -0.46 -8.59 10.07
C GLY A 128 -0.74 -7.14 10.49
N PHE A 129 -1.69 -6.94 11.40
CA PHE A 129 -1.98 -5.61 11.95
C PHE A 129 -0.77 -5.03 12.71
N SER A 130 -0.07 -5.87 13.47
CA SER A 130 1.15 -5.47 14.18
C SER A 130 2.25 -5.02 13.22
N LEU A 131 2.46 -5.77 12.14
CA LEU A 131 3.40 -5.41 11.08
C LEU A 131 2.97 -4.13 10.34
N PHE A 132 1.67 -3.94 10.07
CA PHE A 132 1.13 -2.70 9.50
C PHE A 132 1.47 -1.48 10.37
N LEU A 133 1.35 -1.60 11.70
CA LEU A 133 1.77 -0.53 12.61
C LEU A 133 3.27 -0.27 12.53
N ILE A 134 4.11 -1.30 12.43
CA ILE A 134 5.57 -1.16 12.28
C ILE A 134 5.93 -0.47 10.96
N LEU A 135 5.40 -0.93 9.82
CA LEU A 135 5.67 -0.37 8.50
C LEU A 135 5.18 1.08 8.35
N GLY A 136 4.16 1.50 9.11
CA GLY A 136 3.68 2.89 9.09
C GLY A 136 4.56 3.91 9.80
N THR A 137 5.78 3.56 10.23
CA THR A 137 6.63 4.42 11.08
C THR A 137 6.98 5.74 10.41
N ALA A 138 7.59 5.70 9.23
CA ALA A 138 8.04 6.89 8.54
C ALA A 138 6.87 7.78 8.07
N VAL A 139 5.71 7.20 7.74
CA VAL A 139 4.49 7.97 7.44
C VAL A 139 4.05 8.78 8.66
N ARG A 140 3.98 8.16 9.85
CA ARG A 140 3.63 8.87 11.10
C ARG A 140 4.69 9.90 11.48
N SER A 141 5.97 9.59 11.29
CA SER A 141 7.09 10.51 11.54
C SER A 141 7.03 11.76 10.66
N ALA A 142 6.82 11.59 9.35
CA ALA A 142 6.66 12.69 8.40
C ALA A 142 5.48 13.60 8.79
N ARG A 143 4.33 12.98 9.13
CA ARG A 143 3.14 13.72 9.58
C ARG A 143 3.40 14.52 10.85
N ALA A 144 4.04 13.91 11.85
CA ALA A 144 4.38 14.60 13.10
C ALA A 144 5.33 15.79 12.88
N SER A 145 6.21 15.68 11.89
CA SER A 145 7.13 16.77 11.50
C SER A 145 6.39 17.92 10.80
N GLY A 146 5.46 17.63 9.88
CA GLY A 146 4.68 18.63 9.13
C GLY A 146 3.69 19.44 9.99
N HIS A 147 3.16 18.87 11.07
CA HIS A 147 2.28 19.61 12.02
C HIS A 147 3.03 20.62 12.89
N SER A 148 4.37 20.56 12.93
CA SER A 148 5.16 21.48 13.75
C SER A 148 5.59 22.74 13.00
N THR A 149 5.67 22.70 11.66
CA THR A 149 6.03 23.85 10.81
C THR A 149 4.83 24.77 10.55
N THR A 150 3.61 24.24 10.58
CA THR A 150 2.38 25.02 10.41
C THR A 150 2.03 25.92 11.59
N LYS A 151 2.56 25.67 12.80
CA LYS A 151 2.40 26.60 13.93
C LYS A 151 3.04 27.99 13.69
N HIS A 152 3.85 28.16 12.65
CA HIS A 152 4.49 29.43 12.29
C HIS A 152 4.08 29.97 10.91
N SER A 153 3.16 29.31 10.19
CA SER A 153 2.71 29.77 8.86
C SER A 153 1.29 30.29 8.93
N ALA A 154 1.14 31.62 8.88
CA ALA A 154 -0.14 32.35 8.98
C ALA A 154 -1.06 32.23 7.75
N ALA A 155 -0.85 31.24 6.88
CA ALA A 155 -1.67 31.02 5.69
C ALA A 155 -2.28 29.62 5.75
N GLY A 156 -3.61 29.55 5.89
CA GLY A 156 -4.41 28.32 6.09
C GLY A 156 -4.47 27.34 4.91
N HIS A 157 -3.33 27.01 4.31
CA HIS A 157 -3.23 25.87 3.42
C HIS A 157 -3.00 24.59 4.26
N PRO A 158 -3.65 23.46 3.93
CA PRO A 158 -3.27 22.18 4.51
C PRO A 158 -1.77 22.00 4.28
N ALA A 159 -1.03 21.60 5.33
CA ALA A 159 0.41 21.42 5.26
C ALA A 159 0.76 20.57 4.03
N ASP A 160 1.52 21.13 3.08
CA ASP A 160 2.17 20.34 2.03
C ASP A 160 3.09 19.34 2.76
N LEU A 161 2.64 18.10 2.93
CA LEU A 161 3.43 17.06 3.59
C LEU A 161 4.56 16.75 2.61
N ALA A 162 5.75 17.26 2.87
CA ALA A 162 6.93 16.84 2.13
C ALA A 162 7.17 15.36 2.41
N TRP A 163 6.74 14.49 1.51
CA TRP A 163 6.97 13.06 1.59
C TRP A 163 8.47 12.80 1.61
N THR A 164 8.96 12.27 2.73
CA THR A 164 10.35 11.81 2.81
C THR A 164 10.50 10.50 2.02
N PRO A 165 11.70 10.17 1.52
CA PRO A 165 11.94 8.88 0.86
C PRO A 165 11.54 7.69 1.74
N ALA A 166 11.79 7.76 3.05
CA ALA A 166 11.37 6.74 4.01
C ALA A 166 9.84 6.62 4.10
N ALA A 167 9.10 7.73 4.13
CA ALA A 167 7.64 7.70 4.18
C ALA A 167 7.03 7.16 2.87
N MET A 168 7.65 7.42 1.72
CA MET A 168 7.26 6.79 0.46
C MET A 168 7.51 5.29 0.48
N PHE A 169 8.69 4.89 0.96
CA PHE A 169 9.04 3.49 1.07
C PHE A 169 8.08 2.73 2.00
N ALA A 170 7.73 3.32 3.14
CA ALA A 170 6.70 2.80 4.05
C ALA A 170 5.36 2.52 3.34
N VAL A 171 4.85 3.44 2.52
CA VAL A 171 3.60 3.23 1.76
C VAL A 171 3.72 2.05 0.79
N VAL A 172 4.88 1.91 0.13
CA VAL A 172 5.16 0.76 -0.76
C VAL A 172 5.20 -0.55 0.02
N LEU A 173 5.86 -0.59 1.18
CA LEU A 173 5.90 -1.77 2.06
C LEU A 173 4.52 -2.14 2.59
N MET A 174 3.72 -1.16 3.01
CA MET A 174 2.34 -1.38 3.46
C MET A 174 1.44 -1.90 2.33
N THR A 175 1.70 -1.47 1.08
CA THR A 175 1.02 -2.01 -0.11
C THR A 175 1.41 -3.46 -0.35
N GLY A 176 2.69 -3.81 -0.20
CA GLY A 176 3.18 -5.19 -0.26
C GLY A 176 2.56 -6.07 0.84
N LEU A 177 2.42 -5.55 2.07
CA LEU A 177 1.73 -6.26 3.15
C LEU A 177 0.25 -6.51 2.81
N GLY A 178 -0.43 -5.51 2.24
CA GLY A 178 -1.79 -5.68 1.72
C GLY A 178 -1.86 -6.75 0.63
N ALA A 179 -0.86 -6.79 -0.27
CA ALA A 179 -0.77 -7.81 -1.31
C ALA A 179 -0.57 -9.24 -0.75
N PHE A 180 0.14 -9.37 0.37
CA PHE A 180 0.28 -10.65 1.08
C PHE A 180 -1.08 -11.16 1.59
N PHE A 181 -1.77 -10.34 2.40
CA PHE A 181 -3.07 -10.74 2.97
C PHE A 181 -4.20 -10.84 1.93
N LEU A 182 -4.05 -10.20 0.77
CA LEU A 182 -4.97 -10.31 -0.36
C LEU A 182 -4.44 -11.22 -1.47
N VAL A 183 -3.44 -12.07 -1.21
CA VAL A 183 -2.83 -12.91 -2.25
C VAL A 183 -3.87 -13.80 -2.95
N TYR A 184 -4.86 -14.29 -2.21
CA TYR A 184 -5.96 -15.07 -2.78
C TYR A 184 -6.87 -14.25 -3.70
N ALA A 185 -6.85 -12.92 -3.63
CA ALA A 185 -7.55 -12.01 -4.53
C ALA A 185 -6.60 -11.32 -5.52
N SER A 186 -5.33 -11.73 -5.57
CA SER A 186 -4.36 -11.13 -6.49
C SER A 186 -4.57 -11.63 -7.91
N ILE A 187 -4.64 -10.70 -8.85
CA ILE A 187 -4.68 -11.03 -10.28
C ILE A 187 -3.35 -11.61 -10.78
N PHE A 188 -2.25 -11.38 -10.06
CA PHE A 188 -0.92 -11.81 -10.48
C PHE A 188 -0.61 -13.28 -10.16
N VAL A 189 -1.44 -13.96 -9.34
CA VAL A 189 -1.22 -15.37 -8.98
C VAL A 189 -2.14 -16.34 -9.71
N ARG A 190 -2.89 -15.86 -10.71
CA ARG A 190 -3.91 -16.63 -11.42
C ARG A 190 -3.68 -16.56 -12.94
N PRO A 191 -4.04 -17.61 -13.71
CA PRO A 191 -3.91 -17.58 -15.17
C PRO A 191 -4.87 -16.58 -15.82
N GLY A 192 -6.06 -16.37 -15.23
CA GLY A 192 -6.99 -15.34 -15.64
C GLY A 192 -7.33 -15.39 -17.14
N PRO A 193 -7.11 -14.31 -17.92
CA PRO A 193 -7.42 -14.27 -19.35
C PRO A 193 -6.70 -15.30 -20.23
N THR A 194 -5.63 -15.95 -19.74
CA THR A 194 -4.96 -17.03 -20.48
C THR A 194 -5.62 -18.39 -20.28
N ALA A 195 -6.50 -18.54 -19.29
CA ALA A 195 -7.31 -19.73 -19.10
C ALA A 195 -8.54 -19.72 -20.02
N GLU A 196 -8.94 -20.90 -20.50
CA GLU A 196 -10.13 -21.05 -21.33
C GLU A 196 -11.41 -20.85 -20.50
N PHE A 197 -12.40 -20.17 -21.08
CA PHE A 197 -13.73 -20.01 -20.50
C PHE A 197 -14.79 -20.50 -21.47
N THR A 198 -15.47 -21.58 -21.08
CA THR A 198 -16.57 -22.17 -21.86
C THR A 198 -17.89 -21.92 -21.12
N PRO A 199 -18.72 -20.97 -21.59
CA PRO A 199 -19.99 -20.67 -20.94
C PRO A 199 -20.95 -21.86 -21.06
N LEU A 200 -21.58 -22.22 -19.94
CA LEU A 200 -22.62 -23.25 -19.91
C LEU A 200 -24.02 -22.62 -20.06
N PRO A 201 -24.97 -23.31 -20.73
CA PRO A 201 -26.34 -22.83 -20.83
C PRO A 201 -26.99 -22.56 -19.48
N VAL A 202 -27.94 -21.62 -19.47
CA VAL A 202 -28.73 -21.32 -18.26
C VAL A 202 -29.51 -22.57 -17.85
N GLY A 203 -29.45 -22.93 -16.56
CA GLY A 203 -30.13 -24.11 -16.01
C GLY A 203 -29.29 -25.39 -16.01
N THR A 204 -28.10 -25.39 -16.62
CA THR A 204 -27.19 -26.54 -16.55
C THR A 204 -26.62 -26.72 -15.13
N PRO A 205 -26.71 -27.92 -14.53
CA PRO A 205 -26.05 -28.22 -13.26
C PRO A 205 -24.54 -27.95 -13.35
N GLY A 206 -23.93 -27.35 -12.32
CA GLY A 206 -22.50 -27.04 -12.32
C GLY A 206 -22.13 -25.70 -12.98
N ARG A 207 -23.10 -24.97 -13.56
CA ARG A 207 -22.83 -23.68 -14.23
C ARG A 207 -22.11 -22.67 -13.34
N ILE A 208 -22.60 -22.45 -12.11
CA ILE A 208 -22.01 -21.48 -11.20
C ILE A 208 -20.55 -21.85 -10.91
N GLN A 209 -20.28 -23.13 -10.65
CA GLN A 209 -18.93 -23.64 -10.39
C GLN A 209 -17.98 -23.39 -11.57
N ALA A 210 -18.46 -23.57 -12.80
CA ALA A 210 -17.68 -23.30 -14.01
C ALA A 210 -17.39 -21.79 -14.22
N GLU A 211 -18.29 -20.91 -13.78
CA GLU A 211 -18.12 -19.45 -13.86
C GLU A 211 -17.24 -18.89 -12.72
N MET A 212 -17.09 -19.60 -11.59
CA MET A 212 -16.35 -19.13 -10.41
C MET A 212 -14.92 -18.65 -10.71
N PRO A 213 -14.08 -19.36 -11.48
CA PRO A 213 -12.72 -18.88 -11.78
C PRO A 213 -12.70 -17.53 -12.50
N VAL A 214 -13.66 -17.30 -13.41
CA VAL A 214 -13.82 -16.02 -14.12
C VAL A 214 -14.30 -14.94 -13.17
N ILE A 215 -15.33 -15.22 -12.36
CA ILE A 215 -15.87 -14.28 -11.36
C ILE A 215 -14.76 -13.83 -10.40
N ILE A 216 -14.00 -14.77 -9.84
CA ILE A 216 -12.89 -14.49 -8.92
C ILE A 216 -11.81 -13.66 -9.62
N THR A 217 -11.48 -13.97 -10.87
CA THR A 217 -10.48 -13.21 -11.64
C THR A 217 -10.95 -11.78 -11.91
N LEU A 218 -12.22 -11.58 -12.28
CA LEU A 218 -12.80 -10.23 -12.43
C LEU A 218 -12.75 -9.45 -11.12
N MET A 219 -13.11 -10.07 -10.00
CA MET A 219 -12.98 -9.46 -8.67
C MET A 219 -11.53 -9.14 -8.31
N SER A 220 -10.58 -9.98 -8.73
CA SER A 220 -9.15 -9.80 -8.49
C SER A 220 -8.62 -8.55 -9.20
N TYR A 221 -9.09 -8.26 -10.42
CA TYR A 221 -8.78 -7.00 -11.11
C TYR A 221 -9.25 -5.78 -10.31
N LEU A 222 -10.48 -5.80 -9.78
CA LEU A 222 -11.05 -4.67 -9.04
C LEU A 222 -10.31 -4.46 -7.70
N LEU A 223 -10.08 -5.53 -6.94
CA LEU A 223 -9.40 -5.47 -5.64
C LEU A 223 -7.94 -5.07 -5.80
N THR A 224 -7.23 -5.63 -6.79
CA THR A 224 -5.83 -5.24 -7.05
C THR A 224 -5.76 -3.78 -7.53
N THR A 225 -6.75 -3.31 -8.29
CA THR A 225 -6.85 -1.88 -8.66
C THR A 225 -6.99 -1.02 -7.42
N ALA A 226 -7.88 -1.36 -6.48
CA ALA A 226 -8.03 -0.62 -5.24
C ALA A 226 -6.74 -0.63 -4.40
N LEU A 227 -6.06 -1.79 -4.32
CA LEU A 227 -4.80 -1.95 -3.60
C LEU A 227 -3.68 -1.05 -4.14
N ILE A 228 -3.67 -0.76 -5.44
CA ILE A 228 -2.66 0.13 -6.06
C ILE A 228 -3.11 1.60 -6.03
N VAL A 229 -4.37 1.87 -6.36
CA VAL A 229 -4.88 3.24 -6.55
C VAL A 229 -5.12 3.95 -5.22
N ALA A 230 -5.56 3.23 -4.16
CA ALA A 230 -5.74 3.83 -2.84
C ALA A 230 -4.44 4.40 -2.24
N PRO A 231 -3.30 3.67 -2.19
CA PRO A 231 -2.04 4.25 -1.72
C PRO A 231 -1.51 5.32 -2.68
N PHE A 232 -1.72 5.22 -3.99
CA PHE A 232 -1.40 6.31 -4.92
C PHE A 232 -2.14 7.60 -4.55
N LEU A 233 -3.47 7.54 -4.39
CA LEU A 233 -4.30 8.67 -3.97
C LEU A 233 -3.91 9.19 -2.58
N PHE A 234 -3.54 8.30 -1.66
CA PHE A 234 -3.04 8.68 -0.35
C PHE A 234 -1.78 9.54 -0.46
N THR A 235 -0.81 9.13 -1.28
CA THR A 235 0.40 9.96 -1.51
C THR A 235 0.07 11.29 -2.19
N LEU A 236 -0.87 11.29 -3.14
CA LEU A 236 -1.29 12.50 -3.83
C LEU A 236 -2.10 13.45 -2.95
N SER A 237 -2.89 12.95 -2.00
CA SER A 237 -3.74 13.79 -1.14
C SER A 237 -2.96 14.79 -0.27
N SER A 238 -1.66 14.54 -0.09
CA SER A 238 -0.77 15.38 0.72
C SER A 238 0.32 16.08 -0.12
N ALA A 239 0.25 15.99 -1.45
CA ALA A 239 1.23 16.57 -2.37
C ALA A 239 0.57 17.13 -3.65
N ARG A 240 1.11 18.22 -4.21
CA ARG A 240 0.58 18.81 -5.46
C ARG A 240 0.76 17.91 -6.68
N ARG A 241 1.78 17.07 -6.67
CA ARG A 241 2.09 16.12 -7.75
C ARG A 241 2.52 14.78 -7.18
N PRO A 242 2.28 13.67 -7.93
CA PRO A 242 2.78 12.36 -7.56
C PRO A 242 4.31 12.36 -7.47
N THR A 243 4.84 11.62 -6.48
CA THR A 243 6.27 11.29 -6.44
C THR A 243 6.64 10.48 -7.69
N ARG A 244 7.79 10.80 -8.29
CA ARG A 244 8.25 10.09 -9.50
C ARG A 244 8.44 8.60 -9.21
N GLY A 245 7.90 7.74 -10.08
CA GLY A 245 8.05 6.28 -9.96
C GLY A 245 7.09 5.63 -8.97
N ILE A 246 6.18 6.38 -8.34
CA ILE A 246 5.31 5.83 -7.28
C ILE A 246 4.40 4.74 -7.80
N VAL A 247 3.84 4.88 -9.02
CA VAL A 247 2.93 3.86 -9.57
C VAL A 247 3.70 2.57 -9.84
N THR A 248 4.91 2.68 -10.40
CA THR A 248 5.81 1.55 -10.64
C THR A 248 6.16 0.84 -9.34
N LEU A 249 6.52 1.57 -8.27
CA LEU A 249 6.87 0.97 -6.99
C LEU A 249 5.69 0.24 -6.35
N LEU A 250 4.48 0.83 -6.40
CA LEU A 250 3.26 0.20 -5.90
C LEU A 250 2.90 -1.06 -6.68
N VAL A 251 3.00 -1.02 -8.02
CA VAL A 251 2.78 -2.18 -8.89
C VAL A 251 3.82 -3.25 -8.61
N VAL A 252 5.09 -2.89 -8.43
CA VAL A 252 6.14 -3.86 -8.16
C VAL A 252 5.90 -4.59 -6.84
N ALA A 253 5.55 -3.87 -5.78
CA ALA A 253 5.21 -4.48 -4.49
C ALA A 253 3.94 -5.35 -4.57
N ALA A 254 2.91 -4.89 -5.28
CA ALA A 254 1.65 -5.62 -5.41
C ALA A 254 1.72 -6.85 -6.34
N ALA A 255 2.64 -6.85 -7.30
CA ALA A 255 2.77 -7.91 -8.30
C ALA A 255 3.90 -8.88 -7.97
N TRP A 256 5.14 -8.40 -7.85
CA TRP A 256 6.31 -9.28 -7.84
C TRP A 256 6.48 -10.05 -6.54
N LEU A 257 6.10 -9.48 -5.39
CA LEU A 257 6.14 -10.20 -4.12
C LEU A 257 5.21 -11.44 -4.16
N PRO A 258 3.92 -11.35 -4.55
CA PRO A 258 3.09 -12.53 -4.80
C PRO A 258 3.62 -13.46 -5.89
N VAL A 259 4.15 -12.95 -7.00
CA VAL A 259 4.67 -13.77 -8.12
C VAL A 259 5.84 -14.63 -7.68
N VAL A 260 6.76 -14.08 -6.88
CA VAL A 260 7.85 -14.84 -6.26
C VAL A 260 7.28 -15.90 -5.32
N MET A 261 6.32 -15.51 -4.47
CA MET A 261 5.70 -16.39 -3.48
C MET A 261 5.10 -17.66 -4.08
N ILE A 262 4.49 -17.58 -5.26
CA ILE A 262 3.87 -18.73 -5.95
C ILE A 262 4.84 -19.52 -6.85
N GLY A 263 6.14 -19.24 -6.77
CA GLY A 263 7.17 -19.96 -7.51
C GLY A 263 7.38 -19.48 -8.94
N LEU A 264 7.21 -18.17 -9.21
CA LEU A 264 7.57 -17.54 -10.49
C LEU A 264 6.91 -18.19 -11.72
N ARG A 265 5.61 -18.47 -11.64
CA ARG A 265 4.87 -19.11 -12.74
C ARG A 265 4.93 -18.26 -14.02
N PRO A 266 5.07 -18.84 -15.23
CA PRO A 266 5.26 -18.07 -16.46
C PRO A 266 4.16 -17.04 -16.75
N TYR A 267 2.89 -17.42 -16.57
CA TYR A 267 1.78 -16.48 -16.73
C TYR A 267 1.85 -15.33 -15.72
N SER A 268 2.24 -15.62 -14.48
CA SER A 268 2.40 -14.60 -13.43
C SER A 268 3.53 -13.63 -13.73
N ILE A 269 4.66 -14.13 -14.24
CA ILE A 269 5.78 -13.29 -14.70
C ILE A 269 5.32 -12.39 -15.84
N ALA A 270 4.69 -12.95 -16.88
CA ALA A 270 4.23 -12.18 -18.04
C ALA A 270 3.27 -11.06 -17.61
N GLY A 271 2.29 -11.39 -16.78
CA GLY A 271 1.32 -10.41 -16.29
C GLY A 271 1.96 -9.31 -15.44
N ALA A 272 2.85 -9.68 -14.51
CA ALA A 272 3.57 -8.71 -13.67
C ALA A 272 4.50 -7.81 -14.49
N ALA A 273 5.22 -8.38 -15.46
CA ALA A 273 6.09 -7.62 -16.36
C ALA A 273 5.29 -6.62 -17.22
N GLY A 274 4.18 -7.05 -17.83
CA GLY A 274 3.30 -6.19 -18.61
C GLY A 274 2.72 -5.02 -17.80
N ALA A 275 2.21 -5.32 -16.61
CA ALA A 275 1.71 -4.28 -15.69
C ALA A 275 2.83 -3.33 -15.23
N THR A 276 4.03 -3.85 -14.98
CA THR A 276 5.20 -3.04 -14.56
C THR A 276 5.64 -2.09 -15.67
N VAL A 277 5.74 -2.57 -16.92
CA VAL A 277 6.07 -1.73 -18.08
C VAL A 277 5.04 -0.63 -18.25
N ALA A 278 3.75 -0.96 -18.16
CA ALA A 278 2.68 0.04 -18.19
C ALA A 278 2.76 1.03 -17.02
N ALA A 279 3.15 0.59 -15.83
CA ALA A 279 3.34 1.47 -14.67
C ALA A 279 4.48 2.49 -14.91
N VAL A 280 5.57 2.07 -15.54
CA VAL A 280 6.66 2.98 -15.94
C VAL A 280 6.16 4.01 -16.94
N VAL A 281 5.38 3.58 -17.95
CA VAL A 281 4.75 4.51 -18.90
C VAL A 281 3.82 5.49 -18.18
N VAL A 282 3.01 5.02 -17.23
CA VAL A 282 2.16 5.86 -16.40
C VAL A 282 2.97 6.90 -15.64
N ASP A 283 4.04 6.52 -14.94
CA ASP A 283 4.88 7.46 -14.21
C ASP A 283 5.52 8.51 -15.13
N LEU A 284 5.95 8.12 -16.33
CA LEU A 284 6.45 9.04 -17.35
C LEU A 284 5.36 10.03 -17.81
N LEU A 285 4.14 9.54 -18.08
CA LEU A 285 3.01 10.37 -18.48
C LEU A 285 2.61 11.35 -17.36
N LEU A 286 2.60 10.90 -16.09
CA LEU A 286 2.28 11.74 -14.93
C LEU A 286 3.24 12.92 -14.78
N THR A 287 4.48 12.83 -15.28
CA THR A 287 5.41 13.98 -15.31
C THR A 287 4.96 15.09 -16.26
N ARG A 288 4.13 14.76 -17.26
CA ARG A 288 3.64 15.67 -18.30
C ARG A 288 2.21 16.13 -18.08
N VAL A 289 1.43 15.42 -17.26
CA VAL A 289 0.04 15.79 -16.95
C VAL A 289 0.01 17.17 -16.27
N PRO A 290 -0.83 18.12 -16.73
CA PRO A 290 -1.00 19.41 -16.07
C PRO A 290 -1.58 19.24 -14.66
N GLU A 291 -1.13 20.06 -13.70
CA GLU A 291 -1.59 20.00 -12.30
C GLU A 291 -3.12 20.19 -12.17
N VAL A 292 -3.72 20.97 -13.08
CA VAL A 292 -5.18 21.15 -13.16
C VAL A 292 -5.91 19.82 -13.38
N TRP A 293 -5.30 18.84 -14.07
CA TRP A 293 -5.90 17.52 -14.27
C TRP A 293 -5.81 16.67 -13.01
N LEU A 294 -4.74 16.80 -12.22
CA LEU A 294 -4.57 16.10 -10.95
C LEU A 294 -5.51 16.62 -9.86
N THR A 295 -6.13 17.78 -10.07
CA THR A 295 -7.12 18.38 -9.16
C THR A 295 -8.54 18.25 -9.70
N ARG A 296 -8.82 18.77 -10.91
CA ARG A 296 -10.19 18.82 -11.48
C ARG A 296 -10.60 17.58 -12.27
N ARG A 297 -9.64 16.78 -12.74
CA ARG A 297 -9.90 15.59 -13.58
C ARG A 297 -9.28 14.33 -12.98
N LEU A 298 -9.07 14.32 -11.67
CA LEU A 298 -8.41 13.21 -10.98
C LEU A 298 -9.09 11.86 -11.26
N PRO A 299 -10.44 11.74 -11.28
CA PRO A 299 -11.09 10.49 -11.66
C PRO A 299 -10.73 9.98 -13.05
N ALA A 300 -10.60 10.87 -14.04
CA ALA A 300 -10.21 10.48 -15.39
C ALA A 300 -8.74 10.06 -15.45
N VAL A 301 -7.86 10.75 -14.69
CA VAL A 301 -6.45 10.39 -14.59
C VAL A 301 -6.29 9.00 -13.96
N THR A 302 -6.92 8.72 -12.81
CA THR A 302 -6.80 7.41 -12.16
C THR A 302 -7.47 6.29 -12.95
N ALA A 303 -8.58 6.56 -13.62
CA ALA A 303 -9.18 5.63 -14.58
C ALA A 303 -8.19 5.28 -15.71
N GLY A 304 -7.50 6.29 -16.25
CA GLY A 304 -6.45 6.10 -17.25
C GLY A 304 -5.26 5.28 -16.73
N ILE A 305 -4.84 5.49 -15.48
CA ILE A 305 -3.80 4.67 -14.83
C ILE A 305 -4.22 3.20 -14.83
N ALA A 306 -5.38 2.88 -14.28
CA ALA A 306 -5.85 1.49 -14.21
C ALA A 306 -6.04 0.88 -15.61
N ALA A 307 -6.61 1.64 -16.55
CA ALA A 307 -6.76 1.18 -17.93
C ALA A 307 -5.40 0.82 -18.56
N LEU A 308 -4.37 1.65 -18.38
CA LEU A 308 -3.03 1.39 -18.88
C LEU A 308 -2.38 0.17 -18.24
N LEU A 309 -2.46 0.04 -16.91
CA LEU A 309 -1.89 -1.10 -16.18
C LEU A 309 -2.44 -2.44 -16.68
N TRP A 310 -3.76 -2.55 -16.77
CA TRP A 310 -4.42 -3.79 -17.19
C TRP A 310 -4.30 -4.05 -18.69
N THR A 311 -4.28 -3.00 -19.52
CA THR A 311 -3.94 -3.15 -20.94
C THR A 311 -2.52 -3.68 -21.10
N GLY A 312 -1.55 -3.18 -20.33
CA GLY A 312 -0.17 -3.68 -20.35
C GLY A 312 -0.06 -5.15 -19.97
N GLN A 313 -0.80 -5.57 -18.95
CA GLN A 313 -0.90 -6.98 -18.56
C GLN A 313 -1.47 -7.86 -19.68
N LEU A 314 -2.60 -7.43 -20.29
CA LEU A 314 -3.24 -8.17 -21.39
C LEU A 314 -2.34 -8.24 -22.63
N VAL A 315 -1.64 -7.16 -22.97
CA VAL A 315 -0.65 -7.15 -24.07
C VAL A 315 0.45 -8.17 -23.79
N ALA A 316 0.98 -8.22 -22.57
CA ALA A 316 1.98 -9.23 -22.22
C ALA A 316 1.44 -10.66 -22.39
N PHE A 317 0.21 -10.94 -21.93
CA PHE A 317 -0.42 -12.24 -22.16
C PHE A 317 -0.59 -12.57 -23.65
N ALA A 318 -1.02 -11.61 -24.47
CA ALA A 318 -1.18 -11.81 -25.91
C ALA A 318 0.15 -12.07 -26.63
N VAL A 319 1.26 -11.53 -26.11
CA VAL A 319 2.61 -11.72 -26.69
C VAL A 319 3.27 -13.01 -26.21
N THR A 320 3.05 -13.43 -24.97
CA THR A 320 3.73 -14.60 -24.38
C THR A 320 2.92 -15.89 -24.45
N ASP A 321 1.61 -15.80 -24.59
CA ASP A 321 0.66 -16.92 -24.68
C ASP A 321 -0.51 -16.49 -25.59
N ALA A 322 -1.74 -16.47 -25.09
CA ALA A 322 -2.92 -15.99 -25.79
C ALA A 322 -3.96 -15.48 -24.78
N ILE A 323 -4.80 -14.54 -25.22
CA ILE A 323 -6.02 -14.18 -24.49
C ILE A 323 -7.13 -15.10 -24.98
N ARG A 324 -7.59 -16.01 -24.12
CA ARG A 324 -8.62 -17.02 -24.45
C ARG A 324 -10.02 -16.60 -24.02
N TRP A 325 -10.12 -15.54 -23.22
CA TRP A 325 -11.42 -14.97 -22.84
C TRP A 325 -12.08 -14.22 -24.01
N PRO A 326 -13.42 -14.28 -24.12
CA PRO A 326 -14.20 -13.40 -24.98
C PRO A 326 -13.86 -11.91 -24.78
N VAL A 327 -13.99 -11.14 -25.85
CA VAL A 327 -13.73 -9.68 -25.86
C VAL A 327 -14.45 -8.95 -24.74
N SER A 328 -15.70 -9.33 -24.47
CA SER A 328 -16.53 -8.72 -23.44
C SER A 328 -15.97 -8.90 -22.03
N LEU A 329 -15.28 -10.01 -21.74
CA LEU A 329 -14.74 -10.29 -20.42
C LEU A 329 -13.47 -9.50 -20.15
N TRP A 330 -12.48 -9.56 -21.04
CA TRP A 330 -11.22 -8.85 -20.79
C TRP A 330 -11.39 -7.33 -20.97
N LEU A 331 -12.21 -6.85 -21.91
CA LEU A 331 -12.52 -5.43 -22.04
C LEU A 331 -13.34 -4.94 -20.83
N GLY A 332 -14.30 -5.75 -20.38
CA GLY A 332 -15.07 -5.48 -19.17
C GLY A 332 -14.18 -5.35 -17.94
N ALA A 333 -13.19 -6.23 -17.77
CA ALA A 333 -12.21 -6.14 -16.68
C ALA A 333 -11.45 -4.81 -16.67
N VAL A 334 -10.98 -4.36 -17.84
CA VAL A 334 -10.29 -3.06 -17.98
C VAL A 334 -11.21 -1.89 -17.64
N VAL A 335 -12.42 -1.86 -18.23
CA VAL A 335 -13.38 -0.76 -18.05
C VAL A 335 -13.87 -0.68 -16.60
N LEU A 336 -14.23 -1.81 -15.98
CA LEU A 336 -14.68 -1.84 -14.59
C LEU A 336 -13.56 -1.43 -13.63
N SER A 337 -12.33 -1.86 -13.89
CA SER A 337 -11.17 -1.44 -13.08
C SER A 337 -10.90 0.06 -13.20
N ALA A 338 -10.99 0.61 -14.42
CA ALA A 338 -10.90 2.05 -14.65
C ALA A 338 -12.01 2.81 -13.91
N ALA A 339 -13.24 2.28 -13.91
CA ALA A 339 -14.36 2.85 -13.16
C ALA A 339 -14.12 2.81 -11.64
N VAL A 340 -13.59 1.71 -11.08
CA VAL A 340 -13.22 1.61 -9.67
C VAL A 340 -12.15 2.64 -9.31
N ALA A 341 -11.09 2.76 -10.13
CA ALA A 341 -10.03 3.74 -9.91
C ALA A 341 -10.55 5.20 -9.96
N GLY A 342 -11.43 5.49 -10.92
CA GLY A 342 -12.11 6.78 -11.02
C GLY A 342 -13.05 7.06 -9.84
N GLY A 343 -13.80 6.06 -9.40
CA GLY A 343 -14.69 6.14 -8.25
C GLY A 343 -13.93 6.41 -6.94
N LEU A 344 -12.82 5.72 -6.70
CA LEU A 344 -11.95 5.97 -5.55
C LEU A 344 -11.40 7.40 -5.54
N ALA A 345 -10.97 7.89 -6.71
CA ALA A 345 -10.51 9.27 -6.87
C ALA A 345 -11.62 10.28 -6.60
N LEU A 346 -12.83 10.05 -7.12
CA LEU A 346 -14.00 10.90 -6.89
C LEU A 346 -14.29 11.00 -5.39
N LEU A 347 -14.38 9.86 -4.69
CA LEU A 347 -14.59 9.81 -3.24
C LEU A 347 -13.48 10.54 -2.48
N SER A 348 -12.23 10.38 -2.87
CA SER A 348 -11.09 11.06 -2.22
C SER A 348 -11.14 12.58 -2.38
N SER A 349 -11.68 13.08 -3.50
CA SER A 349 -11.78 14.51 -3.81
C SER A 349 -13.04 15.20 -3.28
N TRP A 350 -14.06 14.43 -2.88
CA TRP A 350 -15.38 14.94 -2.49
C TRP A 350 -15.36 15.88 -1.28
N GLY A 351 -14.42 15.70 -0.35
CA GLY A 351 -14.29 16.53 0.86
C GLY A 351 -13.45 17.80 0.70
N ALA A 352 -12.75 17.98 -0.42
CA ALA A 352 -11.92 19.16 -0.67
C ALA A 352 -12.80 20.33 -1.12
N ARG A 353 -13.31 21.13 -0.17
CA ARG A 353 -14.10 22.34 -0.49
C ARG A 353 -13.31 23.23 -1.47
N PRO A 354 -13.94 23.74 -2.55
CA PRO A 354 -13.33 24.78 -3.36
C PRO A 354 -13.03 26.00 -2.49
N VAL A 355 -11.79 26.47 -2.49
CA VAL A 355 -11.49 27.83 -2.05
C VAL A 355 -12.22 28.75 -3.03
N PRO A 356 -13.10 29.67 -2.58
CA PRO A 356 -13.72 30.63 -3.48
C PRO A 356 -12.63 31.41 -4.20
N ASP A 357 -12.72 31.49 -5.53
CA ASP A 357 -11.83 32.30 -6.33
C ASP A 357 -11.84 33.73 -5.76
N ALA A 358 -10.71 34.16 -5.21
CA ALA A 358 -10.49 35.53 -4.81
C ALA A 358 -10.31 36.41 -6.06
N THR A 359 -11.36 36.54 -6.86
CA THR A 359 -11.42 37.51 -7.96
C THR A 359 -12.09 38.79 -7.46
N TYR A 360 -11.22 39.73 -7.07
CA TYR A 360 -11.23 41.12 -7.52
C TYR A 360 -12.52 41.95 -7.36
N GLN A 361 -12.56 42.78 -6.31
CA GLN A 361 -13.19 44.11 -6.33
C GLN A 361 -12.19 45.10 -5.73
N GLY A 362 -11.23 45.52 -6.54
CA GLY A 362 -10.51 46.78 -6.31
C GLY A 362 -11.29 47.93 -6.93
N GLY A 363 -11.20 49.12 -6.30
CA GLY A 363 -11.46 50.39 -6.98
C GLY A 363 -12.62 51.23 -6.45
N GLY A 364 -12.50 51.76 -5.23
CA GLY A 364 -13.31 52.88 -4.74
C GLY A 364 -12.40 54.04 -4.34
N THR A 365 -12.21 54.98 -5.27
CA THR A 365 -11.34 56.16 -5.19
C THR A 365 -11.62 57.05 -3.97
N ALA A 366 -10.56 57.37 -3.23
CA ALA A 366 -10.51 58.52 -2.34
C ALA A 366 -10.63 59.82 -3.17
N ARG A 367 -11.64 60.64 -2.88
CA ARG A 367 -11.67 62.05 -3.29
C ARG A 367 -11.47 62.93 -2.06
N THR A 368 -10.37 63.66 -2.13
CA THR A 368 -9.98 64.85 -1.37
C THR A 368 -11.10 65.90 -1.30
N GLY A 369 -11.27 66.52 -0.13
CA GLY A 369 -12.14 67.68 0.06
C GLY A 369 -12.03 68.31 1.45
N GLN A 370 -11.00 69.13 1.66
CA GLN A 370 -11.04 70.35 2.48
C GLN A 370 -10.57 71.49 1.55
N PRO A 371 -10.94 72.77 1.75
CA PRO A 371 -11.18 73.43 3.04
C PRO A 371 -12.39 74.38 3.10
N LEU A 372 -12.83 74.72 4.32
CA LEU A 372 -13.03 76.08 4.85
C LEU A 372 -13.15 76.02 6.37
#